data_AF-A0A6I2J5T7-F1
#
_entry.id   AF-A0A6I2J5T7-F1
#
_cell.length_a   1.000
_cell.length_b   1.000
_cell.length_c   1.000
_cell.angle_alpha   90.00
_cell.angle_beta   90.00
_cell.angle_gamma   90.00
#
_symmetry.space_group_name_H-M   'P 1'
#
loop_
_entity.id
_entity.type
_entity.pdbx_description
1 polymer ?
#
loop_
_entity_poly.entity_id
_entity_poly.type
_entity_poly.pdbx_seq_one_letter_code
_entity_poly.pdbx_strand_id
1 'polypeptide(L)' 'MNNDTDIISESDIEKLTGYKIPSKQCESLREAGIFFITRRDGRPRTTWAHFNNPLSHRQKSTGSNEPQPDFGALD' A
#
# COMPACT_ATOMS: atom_id res chain seq x y z
N MET A 1 -9.34 -7.40 17.80
CA MET A 1 -9.15 -7.40 16.33
C MET A 1 -8.81 -5.98 15.91
N ASN A 2 -7.78 -5.79 15.08
CA ASN A 2 -7.55 -4.50 14.43
C ASN A 2 -8.46 -4.43 13.21
N ASN A 3 -9.15 -3.32 13.00
CA ASN A 3 -9.88 -3.09 11.77
C ASN A 3 -8.90 -2.86 10.62
N ASP A 4 -9.27 -3.21 9.39
CA ASP A 4 -8.40 -3.03 8.22
C ASP A 4 -7.99 -1.56 8.00
N THR A 5 -8.81 -0.61 8.46
CA THR A 5 -8.54 0.82 8.39
C THR A 5 -7.64 1.33 9.52
N ASP A 6 -7.35 0.51 10.53
CA ASP A 6 -6.55 0.94 11.67
C ASP A 6 -5.09 1.14 11.25
N ILE A 7 -4.53 2.23 11.76
CA ILE A 7 -3.13 2.58 11.54
C ILE A 7 -2.24 1.62 12.34
N ILE A 8 -1.24 1.02 11.69
CA ILE A 8 -0.31 0.10 12.34
C ILE A 8 0.56 0.88 13.34
N SER A 9 0.64 0.36 14.57
CA SER A 9 1.42 0.96 15.64
C SER A 9 2.92 0.91 15.32
N GLU A 10 3.71 1.81 15.91
CA GLU A 10 5.16 1.84 15.66
C GLU A 10 5.85 0.55 16.14
N SER A 11 5.41 0.00 17.27
CA SER A 11 5.90 -1.28 17.78
C SER A 11 5.56 -2.45 16.85
N ASP A 12 4.42 -2.39 16.16
CA ASP A 12 4.06 -3.45 15.23
C ASP A 12 4.84 -3.30 13.91
N ILE A 13 5.08 -2.08 13.43
CA ILE A 13 6.01 -1.86 12.30
C ILE A 13 7.39 -2.43 12.63
N GLU A 14 7.93 -2.19 13.83
CA GLU A 14 9.22 -2.74 14.25
C GLU A 14 9.24 -4.28 14.23
N LYS A 15 8.17 -4.93 14.70
CA LYS A 15 8.04 -6.39 14.68
C LYS A 15 7.90 -6.94 13.26
N LEU A 16 7.10 -6.28 12.42
CA LEU A 16 6.79 -6.71 11.06
C LEU A 16 8.02 -6.59 10.15
N THR A 17 8.78 -5.51 10.25
CA THR A 17 9.97 -5.30 9.42
C THR A 17 11.24 -5.88 10.05
N GLY A 18 11.23 -6.20 11.35
CA GLY A 18 12.42 -6.63 12.10
C GLY A 18 13.47 -5.53 12.32
N TYR A 19 13.13 -4.26 12.07
CA TYR A 19 14.07 -3.13 12.13
C TYR A 19 13.57 -2.05 13.07
N LYS A 20 14.50 -1.51 13.88
CA LYS A 20 14.27 -0.30 14.71
C LYS A 20 14.57 1.00 13.97
N ILE A 21 15.41 0.94 12.93
CA ILE A 21 15.88 2.11 12.19
C ILE A 21 14.79 2.54 11.18
N PRO A 22 14.26 3.78 11.24
CA PRO A 22 13.14 4.21 10.40
C PRO A 22 13.38 4.08 8.89
N SER A 23 14.60 4.37 8.43
CA SER A 23 14.95 4.22 7.01
C SER A 23 14.89 2.76 6.55
N LYS A 24 15.34 1.82 7.39
CA LYS A 24 15.27 0.37 7.12
C LYS A 24 13.83 -0.16 7.17
N GLN A 25 12.99 0.38 8.04
CA GLN A 25 11.55 0.09 8.02
C GLN A 25 10.91 0.52 6.70
N CYS A 26 11.20 1.74 6.23
CA CYS A 26 10.70 2.24 4.95
C CYS A 26 11.21 1.41 3.76
N GLU A 27 12.47 0.98 3.78
CA GLU A 27 13.07 0.13 2.75
C GLU A 27 12.36 -1.22 2.68
N SER A 28 12.20 -1.90 3.83
CA SER A 28 11.52 -3.19 3.93
C SER A 28 10.07 -3.14 3.43
N LEU A 29 9.29 -2.12 3.82
CA LEU A 29 7.91 -1.96 3.34
C LEU A 29 7.85 -1.70 1.83
N ARG A 30 8.82 -0.95 1.29
CA ARG A 30 8.89 -0.67 -0.15
C ARG A 30 9.24 -1.93 -0.95
N GLU A 31 10.19 -2.72 -0.49
CA GLU A 31 10.57 -4.00 -1.12
C GLU A 31 9.41 -4.99 -1.11
N ALA A 32 8.61 -5.01 -0.05
CA ALA A 32 7.38 -5.79 0.04
C ALA A 32 6.23 -5.25 -0.84
N GLY A 33 6.38 -4.06 -1.44
CA GLY A 33 5.34 -3.41 -2.24
C GLY A 33 4.13 -2.93 -1.42
N ILE A 34 4.32 -2.75 -0.11
CA ILE A 34 3.28 -2.24 0.79
C ILE A 34 3.20 -0.73 0.61
N PHE A 35 1.98 -0.20 0.48
CA PHE A 35 1.79 1.24 0.46
C PHE A 35 2.01 1.84 1.85
N PHE A 36 2.77 2.92 1.93
CA PHE A 36 2.96 3.70 3.16
C PHE A 36 3.32 5.14 2.81
N ILE A 37 3.18 6.03 3.80
CA ILE A 37 3.73 7.39 3.75
C ILE A 37 4.86 7.55 4.76
N THR A 38 5.83 8.40 4.46
CA THR A 38 6.89 8.78 5.41
C THR A 38 6.44 10.02 6.18
N ARG A 39 6.44 9.94 7.52
CA ARG A 39 6.11 11.06 8.41
C ARG A 39 7.27 12.06 8.51
N ARG A 40 7.01 13.22 9.13
CA ARG A 40 8.04 14.26 9.41
C ARG A 40 9.21 13.73 10.27
N ASP A 41 8.95 12.76 11.12
CA ASP A 41 9.95 12.08 11.97
C ASP A 41 10.76 10.99 11.22
N GLY A 42 10.47 10.75 9.94
CA GLY A 42 11.13 9.74 9.11
C GLY A 42 10.57 8.32 9.26
N ARG A 43 9.58 8.09 10.12
CA ARG A 43 8.94 6.78 10.31
C ARG A 43 7.85 6.52 9.27
N PRO A 44 7.66 5.27 8.82
CA PRO A 44 6.56 4.93 7.92
C PRO A 44 5.22 4.94 8.66
N ARG A 45 4.14 5.23 7.92
CA ARG A 45 2.75 5.11 8.38
C ARG A 45 1.94 4.36 7.32
N THR A 46 1.25 3.32 7.75
CA THR A 46 0.35 2.52 6.91
C THR A 46 -0.78 1.94 7.75
N THR A 47 -1.70 1.23 7.11
CA THR A 47 -2.84 0.53 7.73
C THR A 47 -2.73 -0.96 7.49
N TRP A 48 -3.48 -1.76 8.26
CA TRP A 48 -3.55 -3.21 8.04
C TRP A 48 -4.08 -3.57 6.65
N ALA A 49 -5.03 -2.80 6.11
CA ALA A 49 -5.53 -2.97 4.74
C ALA A 49 -4.41 -2.92 3.69
N HIS A 50 -3.54 -1.91 3.77
CA HIS A 50 -2.43 -1.74 2.83
C HIS A 50 -1.33 -2.77 3.04
N PHE A 51 -1.11 -3.21 4.28
CA PHE A 51 -0.15 -4.27 4.60
C PHE A 51 -0.59 -5.62 4.04
N ASN A 52 -1.86 -5.98 4.23
CA ASN A 52 -2.42 -7.26 3.78
C ASN A 52 -2.67 -7.31 2.26
N ASN A 53 -2.82 -6.14 1.62
CA ASN A 53 -3.07 -6.03 0.17
C ASN A 53 -1.96 -5.18 -0.50
N PRO A 54 -0.72 -5.68 -0.59
CA PRO A 54 0.39 -4.94 -1.17
C PRO A 54 0.12 -4.63 -2.65
N LEU A 55 0.48 -3.41 -3.06
CA LEU A 55 0.22 -2.90 -4.41
C LEU A 55 0.95 -3.72 -5.49
N SER A 56 2.09 -4.32 -5.15
CA SER A 56 2.85 -5.23 -6.02
C SER A 56 2.03 -6.46 -6.43
N HIS A 57 1.10 -6.91 -5.59
CA HIS A 57 0.27 -8.09 -5.83
C HIS A 57 -1.15 -7.76 -6.27
N ARG A 58 -1.52 -6.48 -6.25
CA ARG A 58 -2.83 -6.06 -6.75
C ARG A 58 -2.85 -6.31 -8.25
N GLN A 59 -3.69 -7.26 -8.68
CA GLN A 59 -3.93 -7.47 -10.10
C GLN A 59 -4.32 -6.11 -10.68
N LYS A 60 -3.48 -5.59 -11.59
CA LYS A 60 -3.93 -4.54 -12.49
C LYS A 60 -5.15 -5.15 -13.15
N SER A 61 -6.32 -4.58 -12.90
CA SER A 61 -7.47 -4.82 -13.75
C SER A 61 -7.03 -4.41 -15.14
N THR A 62 -6.48 -5.36 -15.90
CA THR A 62 -6.41 -5.29 -17.35
C THR A 62 -7.83 -4.96 -17.72
N GLY A 63 -8.03 -3.77 -18.28
CA GLY A 63 -9.34 -3.13 -18.40
C GLY A 63 -10.38 -4.18 -18.73
N SER A 64 -11.51 -4.12 -18.04
CA SER A 64 -12.71 -4.79 -18.49
C SER A 64 -12.74 -4.63 -20.01
N ASN A 65 -12.84 -5.75 -20.73
CA ASN A 65 -13.05 -5.77 -22.17
C ASN A 65 -14.49 -5.28 -22.45
N GLU A 66 -14.91 -4.23 -21.75
CA GLU A 66 -16.14 -3.50 -21.94
C GLU A 66 -15.96 -2.72 -23.24
N PRO A 67 -16.86 -2.91 -24.20
CA PRO A 67 -16.84 -2.13 -25.42
C PRO A 67 -16.93 -0.65 -25.05
N GLN A 68 -15.89 0.12 -25.39
CA GLN A 68 -15.94 1.57 -25.23
C GLN A 68 -17.01 2.13 -26.17
N PRO A 69 -17.85 3.07 -25.70
CA PRO A 69 -18.80 3.76 -26.56
C PRO A 69 -18.07 4.51 -27.69
N ASP A 70 -18.54 4.35 -28.92
CA ASP A 70 -18.06 5.10 -30.07
C ASP A 70 -18.69 6.50 -30.08
N PHE A 71 -17.96 7.47 -29.51
CA PHE A 71 -18.38 8.87 -29.49
C PHE A 71 -18.23 9.57 -30.86
N GLY A 72 -17.66 8.91 -31.87
CA GLY A 72 -17.49 9.44 -33.22
C GLY A 72 -18.74 9.30 -34.10
N ALA A 73 -19.75 8.54 -33.67
CA ALA A 73 -20.97 8.29 -34.44
C ALA A 73 -22.03 9.41 -34.35
N LEU A 74 -21.65 10.61 -33.88
CA LEU A 74 -22.55 11.75 -33.66
C LEU A 74 -22.38 12.91 -34.66
N ASP A 75 -21.57 12.75 -35.70
CA ASP A 75 -21.37 13.74 -36.78
C ASP A 75 -22.02 13.29 -38.10
#